data_AF-A0A351PUQ1-F1
#
_entry.id   AF-A0A351PUQ1-F1
#
_cell.length_a   1.000
_cell.length_b   1.000
_cell.length_c   1.000
_cell.angle_alpha   90.00
_cell.angle_beta   90.00
_cell.angle_gamma   90.00
#
_symmetry.space_group_name_H-M   'P 1'
#
loop_
_entity.id
_entity.type
_entity.pdbx_description
1 polymer ?
#
loop_
_entity_poly.entity_id
_entity_poly.type
_entity_poly.pdbx_seq_one_letter_code
_entity_poly.pdbx_strand_id
1 'polypeptide(L)'
;MKKNICYICIWLCLGFMSVLGMTTNVLADDDVVKEIVATDNADTITVVLVSRHANPWDYPMSGQKLTIGGKDIQFTWGMSEIKDNYYADIPGASISSIEGNDVLVSTITIPKSYTGDATVVECRGVSYEIKAASEVVEPSEAVYEGIVIDGSYDDWAAVSKEDLMEPDGKNYVVSSAIIYDNDVYIYLKDSGNESATGAGSHGNGKYSIVTDLGRTLVFQLDRDGNINGVDGATCAHNGTRWEIKIPAESLPKNNGTISFGLYLCDPTFTDVKNMSKTDEEPEHDFSGISYDYLYGDWDGYPHSEIEYATAGTGRDIADAEAAIYFSDDIYGHVYTDMVDHVIAGGGEMTNNITLRFNNNPETQLFFNLVAVDEAGNINWYPKLKDLPEGTYEFYICNSDAWHTSPDIYTLYGTDQIFGKAFLTVSPGHDEMEWVVYSKEVSKKFGFSEEDIKVVSCRYGELGDQWIVTAGVSTGGLAGAALCMAVAAGATVIYRKKVRF
;
A
#
# COMPACT_ATOMS: atom_id res chain seq x y z
N MET A 1 -26.38 50.54 -47.37
CA MET A 1 -25.06 51.06 -46.94
C MET A 1 -24.04 49.94 -47.13
N LYS A 2 -23.13 50.17 -48.08
CA LYS A 2 -21.75 49.68 -48.22
C LYS A 2 -21.34 48.44 -47.40
N LYS A 3 -21.13 47.29 -48.08
CA LYS A 3 -19.84 46.73 -48.54
C LYS A 3 -19.22 45.82 -47.46
N ASN A 4 -18.68 44.63 -47.68
CA ASN A 4 -18.49 43.74 -48.84
C ASN A 4 -17.67 42.53 -48.31
N ILE A 5 -17.94 41.30 -48.80
CA ILE A 5 -16.96 40.32 -49.37
C ILE A 5 -15.91 39.72 -48.41
N CYS A 6 -15.50 38.45 -48.44
CA CYS A 6 -15.76 37.18 -49.14
C CYS A 6 -14.75 36.19 -48.52
N TYR A 7 -15.17 34.98 -48.12
CA TYR A 7 -14.98 33.70 -48.84
C TYR A 7 -13.57 33.07 -48.88
N ILE A 8 -13.60 31.76 -48.57
CA ILE A 8 -12.85 30.63 -49.15
C ILE A 8 -11.74 29.99 -48.29
N CYS A 9 -12.08 28.77 -47.88
CA CYS A 9 -11.25 27.67 -47.41
C CYS A 9 -10.08 27.33 -48.33
N ILE A 10 -8.97 26.82 -47.77
CA ILE A 10 -8.21 25.67 -48.30
C ILE A 10 -7.45 25.02 -47.12
N TRP A 11 -7.53 23.69 -47.08
CA TRP A 11 -6.91 22.77 -46.14
C TRP A 11 -5.44 22.46 -46.49
N LEU A 12 -4.64 22.21 -45.43
CA LEU A 12 -3.45 21.35 -45.28
C LEU A 12 -2.21 21.46 -46.20
N CYS A 13 -1.05 21.68 -45.56
CA CYS A 13 -0.03 20.62 -45.34
C CYS A 13 1.12 21.08 -44.42
N LEU A 14 1.12 20.51 -43.20
CA LEU A 14 2.24 19.92 -42.43
C LEU A 14 3.69 20.45 -42.60
N GLY A 15 4.27 20.79 -41.45
CA GLY A 15 5.71 20.89 -41.19
C GLY A 15 6.00 20.92 -39.69
N PHE A 16 6.02 19.72 -39.08
CA PHE A 16 6.38 19.35 -37.70
C PHE A 16 7.56 20.13 -37.05
N MET A 17 7.40 20.57 -35.79
CA MET A 17 8.05 19.94 -34.62
C MET A 17 7.57 20.56 -33.29
N SER A 18 7.24 19.66 -32.38
CA SER A 18 6.80 19.79 -30.98
C SER A 18 7.70 20.63 -30.06
N VAL A 19 7.12 21.18 -28.97
CA VAL A 19 7.55 20.94 -27.57
C VAL A 19 6.55 21.59 -26.59
N LEU A 20 5.96 20.70 -25.78
CA LEU A 20 5.35 20.82 -24.46
C LEU A 20 4.44 22.02 -24.10
N GLY A 21 3.16 21.67 -23.91
CA GLY A 21 2.27 22.40 -23.01
C GLY A 21 2.75 22.24 -21.57
N MET A 22 3.10 23.37 -20.95
CA MET A 22 3.17 23.51 -19.51
C MET A 22 1.78 23.91 -19.02
N THR A 23 1.04 22.97 -18.43
CA THR A 23 0.00 23.32 -17.45
C THR A 23 0.69 23.42 -16.10
N THR A 24 1.08 24.63 -15.72
CA THR A 24 1.47 24.94 -14.34
C THR A 24 0.20 24.92 -13.50
N ASN A 25 0.10 24.03 -12.51
CA ASN A 25 -0.90 24.12 -11.45
C ASN A 25 -0.58 25.37 -10.63
N VAL A 26 -1.20 26.49 -11.00
CA VAL A 26 -1.16 27.73 -10.24
C VAL A 26 -2.08 27.52 -9.04
N LEU A 27 -1.50 27.43 -7.83
CA LEU A 27 -2.27 27.65 -6.60
C LEU A 27 -3.11 28.92 -6.82
N ALA A 28 -4.40 28.91 -6.47
CA ALA A 28 -5.20 30.12 -6.56
C ALA A 28 -4.42 31.27 -5.88
N ASP A 29 -4.42 32.45 -6.50
CA ASP A 29 -3.52 33.57 -6.16
C ASP A 29 -3.65 34.02 -4.68
N ASP A 30 -4.71 33.58 -3.99
CA ASP A 30 -5.01 33.91 -2.59
C ASP A 30 -4.45 32.89 -1.57
N ASP A 31 -3.89 31.73 -1.99
CA ASP A 31 -3.46 30.62 -1.12
C ASP A 31 -1.94 30.47 -0.93
N VAL A 32 -1.15 31.37 -1.53
CA VAL A 32 0.33 31.28 -1.54
C VAL A 32 0.95 31.60 -0.17
N VAL A 33 0.36 32.54 0.57
CA VAL A 33 0.88 33.02 1.86
C VAL A 33 0.03 32.42 2.98
N LYS A 34 0.61 31.48 3.74
CA LYS A 34 -0.05 30.83 4.88
C LYS A 34 -0.01 31.73 6.12
N GLU A 35 1.14 32.34 6.39
CA GLU A 35 1.33 33.17 7.58
C GLU A 35 2.42 34.22 7.35
N ILE A 36 2.23 35.41 7.92
CA ILE A 36 3.27 36.45 8.03
C ILE A 36 3.32 36.96 9.47
N VAL A 37 4.50 36.93 10.05
CA VAL A 37 4.81 37.55 11.34
C VAL A 37 5.90 38.58 11.13
N ALA A 38 5.58 39.86 11.34
CA ALA A 38 6.54 40.96 11.22
C ALA A 38 6.90 41.50 12.61
N THR A 39 8.20 41.68 12.83
CA THR A 39 8.78 41.98 14.14
C THR A 39 9.72 43.17 14.05
N ASP A 40 9.54 44.14 14.93
CA ASP A 40 10.47 45.24 15.15
C ASP A 40 11.61 44.79 16.09
N ASN A 41 12.82 44.74 15.53
CA ASN A 41 14.05 44.38 16.21
C ASN A 41 15.00 45.58 16.27
N ALA A 42 14.64 46.64 17.02
CA ALA A 42 15.43 47.85 17.28
C ALA A 42 16.00 48.57 16.04
N ASP A 43 16.99 47.99 15.36
CA ASP A 43 17.67 48.45 14.14
C ASP A 43 17.16 47.76 12.86
N THR A 44 16.43 46.65 12.96
CA THR A 44 15.89 45.90 11.81
C THR A 44 14.40 45.60 11.98
N ILE A 45 13.75 45.28 10.85
CA ILE A 45 12.45 44.62 10.80
C ILE A 45 12.70 43.20 10.30
N THR A 46 12.22 42.21 11.05
CA THR A 46 12.28 40.80 10.66
C THR A 46 10.88 40.32 10.29
N VAL A 47 10.74 39.72 9.12
CA VAL A 47 9.50 39.14 8.62
C VAL A 47 9.72 37.64 8.47
N VAL A 48 8.96 36.86 9.24
CA VAL A 48 8.83 35.41 9.03
C VAL A 48 7.63 35.22 8.11
N LEU A 49 7.89 34.67 6.93
CA LEU A 49 6.91 34.42 5.89
C LEU A 49 6.82 32.92 5.65
N VAL A 50 5.64 32.35 5.90
CA VAL A 50 5.32 30.96 5.61
C VAL A 50 4.54 30.93 4.30
N SER A 51 5.15 30.39 3.25
CA SER A 51 4.52 30.27 1.92
C SER A 51 4.32 28.81 1.54
N ARG A 52 3.16 28.48 0.96
CA ARG A 52 2.86 27.15 0.41
C ARG A 52 3.53 27.01 -0.95
N HIS A 53 4.21 25.89 -1.20
CA HIS A 53 4.79 25.58 -2.51
C HIS A 53 4.34 24.20 -2.99
N ALA A 54 4.36 23.98 -4.30
CA ALA A 54 3.97 22.69 -4.88
C ALA A 54 5.11 21.66 -4.82
N ASN A 55 6.37 22.10 -4.82
CA ASN A 55 7.56 21.26 -4.78
C ASN A 55 8.78 22.07 -4.26
N PRO A 56 9.89 21.41 -3.86
CA PRO A 56 11.05 22.08 -3.27
C PRO A 56 11.77 23.09 -4.19
N TRP A 57 11.44 23.12 -5.48
CA TRP A 57 11.99 24.07 -6.46
C TRP A 57 11.01 25.20 -6.80
N ASP A 58 9.83 25.18 -6.21
CA ASP A 58 8.83 26.22 -6.34
C ASP A 58 9.07 27.27 -5.25
N TYR A 59 9.29 28.50 -5.70
CA TYR A 59 9.63 29.65 -4.85
C TYR A 59 8.48 30.65 -4.95
N PRO A 60 7.44 30.53 -4.12
CA PRO A 60 6.14 31.15 -4.39
C PRO A 60 6.17 32.68 -4.33
N MET A 61 7.20 33.22 -3.66
CA MET A 61 7.43 34.65 -3.53
C MET A 61 8.44 35.20 -4.55
N SER A 62 9.02 34.35 -5.41
CA SER A 62 9.89 34.79 -6.51
C SER A 62 9.10 35.69 -7.46
N GLY A 63 9.58 36.92 -7.66
CA GLY A 63 8.87 37.92 -8.47
C GLY A 63 7.65 38.57 -7.81
N GLN A 64 7.29 38.16 -6.58
CA GLN A 64 6.31 38.85 -5.74
C GLN A 64 6.99 39.97 -4.94
N LYS A 65 6.17 40.84 -4.35
CA LYS A 65 6.62 42.00 -3.60
C LYS A 65 6.13 41.97 -2.17
N LEU A 66 7.04 42.37 -1.28
CA LEU A 66 6.74 42.73 0.09
C LEU A 66 6.98 44.23 0.24
N THR A 67 6.01 44.98 0.79
CA THR A 67 6.13 46.43 0.95
C THR A 67 6.27 46.79 2.41
N ILE A 68 7.36 47.48 2.77
CA ILE A 68 7.61 47.94 4.15
C ILE A 68 7.96 49.43 4.09
N GLY A 69 7.25 50.27 4.85
CA GLY A 69 7.50 51.71 4.88
C GLY A 69 7.35 52.40 3.51
N GLY A 70 6.48 51.85 2.65
CA GLY A 70 6.30 52.33 1.27
C GLY A 70 7.44 51.98 0.32
N LYS A 71 8.32 51.04 0.69
CA LYS A 71 9.38 50.50 -0.16
C LYS A 71 9.05 49.08 -0.59
N ASP A 72 9.03 48.84 -1.89
CA ASP A 72 8.90 47.49 -2.44
C ASP A 72 10.23 46.74 -2.28
N ILE A 73 10.11 45.52 -1.78
CA ILE A 73 11.18 44.55 -1.61
C ILE A 73 10.85 43.36 -2.51
N GLN A 74 11.81 42.98 -3.34
CA GLN A 74 11.69 41.92 -4.34
C GLN A 74 12.62 40.76 -3.99
N PHE A 75 12.20 39.55 -4.34
CA PHE A 75 12.97 38.32 -4.14
C PHE A 75 13.53 37.81 -5.47
N THR A 76 14.80 37.41 -5.47
CA THR A 76 15.38 36.74 -6.64
C THR A 76 14.79 35.35 -6.83
N TRP A 77 15.03 34.78 -8.02
CA TRP A 77 14.73 33.38 -8.27
C TRP A 77 15.49 32.50 -7.27
N GLY A 78 14.77 31.60 -6.60
CA GLY A 78 15.33 30.80 -5.51
C GLY A 78 15.22 31.42 -4.12
N MET A 79 14.65 32.63 -3.99
CA MET A 79 14.53 33.37 -2.70
C MET A 79 15.87 33.45 -1.94
N SER A 80 16.98 33.57 -2.67
CA SER A 80 18.33 33.57 -2.12
C SER A 80 18.89 34.97 -1.87
N GLU A 81 18.31 35.99 -2.51
CA GLU A 81 18.71 37.38 -2.38
C GLU A 81 17.49 38.30 -2.37
N ILE A 82 17.69 39.50 -1.81
CA ILE A 82 16.69 40.55 -1.69
C ILE A 82 17.13 41.76 -2.52
N LYS A 83 16.21 42.32 -3.30
CA LYS A 83 16.43 43.53 -4.12
C LYS A 83 15.38 44.60 -3.80
N ASP A 84 15.71 45.86 -4.09
CA ASP A 84 14.75 46.97 -4.04
C ASP A 84 13.88 47.07 -5.32
N ASN A 85 13.06 48.12 -5.40
CA ASN A 85 12.18 48.34 -6.55
C ASN A 85 12.93 48.66 -7.87
N TYR A 86 14.21 49.00 -7.78
CA TYR A 86 15.10 49.25 -8.91
C TYR A 86 16.03 48.06 -9.18
N TYR A 87 15.80 46.92 -8.52
CA TYR A 87 16.60 45.72 -8.61
C TYR A 87 18.04 45.89 -8.08
N ALA A 88 18.26 46.83 -7.16
CA ALA A 88 19.55 47.04 -6.47
C ALA A 88 19.59 46.31 -5.12
N ASP A 89 20.80 46.00 -4.65
CA ASP A 89 21.02 45.41 -3.33
C ASP A 89 20.62 46.38 -2.22
N ILE A 90 19.93 45.87 -1.20
CA ILE A 90 19.61 46.62 0.01
C ILE A 90 20.70 46.33 1.05
N PRO A 91 21.57 47.30 1.40
CA PRO A 91 22.67 47.05 2.34
C PRO A 91 22.16 46.57 3.70
N GLY A 92 22.65 45.43 4.16
CA GLY A 92 22.26 44.83 5.45
C GLY A 92 20.96 44.03 5.44
N ALA A 93 20.30 43.89 4.28
CA ALA A 93 19.18 42.98 4.13
C ALA A 93 19.66 41.53 3.96
N SER A 94 18.89 40.57 4.47
CA SER A 94 19.18 39.14 4.33
C SER A 94 17.91 38.31 4.28
N ILE A 95 17.94 37.21 3.54
CA ILE A 95 16.90 36.17 3.55
C ILE A 95 17.55 34.83 3.87
N SER A 96 16.89 34.05 4.71
CA SER A 96 17.20 32.64 4.92
C SER A 96 15.90 31.85 4.91
N SER A 97 15.87 30.77 4.14
CA SER A 97 14.69 29.93 4.03
C SER A 97 15.00 28.54 4.55
N ILE A 98 14.10 28.00 5.37
CA ILE A 98 14.12 26.62 5.84
C ILE A 98 12.99 25.91 5.12
N GLU A 99 13.34 24.83 4.45
CA GLU A 99 12.38 23.95 3.81
C GLU A 99 11.67 23.11 4.87
N GLY A 100 10.35 23.24 4.94
CA GLY A 100 9.48 22.40 5.76
C GLY A 100 8.59 21.52 4.88
N ASN A 101 7.78 20.67 5.51
CA ASN A 101 6.78 19.88 4.78
C ASN A 101 5.76 20.80 4.09
N ASP A 102 5.88 20.94 2.76
CA ASP A 102 4.97 21.70 1.89
C ASP A 102 4.89 23.21 2.15
N VAL A 103 5.80 23.73 2.97
CA VAL A 103 5.95 25.15 3.24
C VAL A 103 7.42 25.55 3.15
N LEU A 104 7.65 26.74 2.62
CA LEU A 104 8.94 27.42 2.74
C LEU A 104 8.82 28.47 3.84
N VAL A 105 9.57 28.29 4.93
CA VAL A 105 9.62 29.27 6.01
C VAL A 105 10.79 30.21 5.74
N SER A 106 10.49 31.42 5.32
CA SER A 106 11.49 32.43 4.96
C SER A 106 11.61 33.49 6.05
N THR A 107 12.80 33.62 6.62
CA THR A 107 13.15 34.71 7.53
C THR A 107 13.83 35.83 6.75
N ILE A 108 13.15 36.95 6.63
CA ILE A 108 13.56 38.13 5.87
C ILE A 108 13.93 39.22 6.88
N THR A 109 15.14 39.75 6.83
CA THR A 109 15.59 40.84 7.69
C THR A 109 15.91 42.06 6.86
N ILE A 110 15.33 43.20 7.20
CA ILE A 110 15.52 44.48 6.51
C ILE A 110 15.93 45.56 7.51
N PRO A 111 17.00 46.32 7.27
CA PRO A 111 17.39 47.42 8.16
C PRO A 111 16.38 48.57 8.17
N LYS A 112 16.11 49.12 9.35
CA LYS A 112 15.27 50.31 9.51
C LYS A 112 15.84 51.55 8.84
N SER A 113 17.16 51.61 8.63
CA SER A 113 17.76 52.66 7.81
C SER A 113 17.20 52.70 6.38
N TYR A 114 16.62 51.60 5.90
CA TYR A 114 15.98 51.49 4.59
C TYR A 114 14.46 51.68 4.64
N THR A 115 13.78 51.09 5.64
CA THR A 115 12.32 51.09 5.76
C THR A 115 11.74 52.23 6.60
N GLY A 116 12.58 52.93 7.39
CA GLY A 116 12.14 53.90 8.38
C GLY A 116 11.37 53.25 9.55
N ASP A 117 10.57 54.05 10.24
CA ASP A 117 9.71 53.62 11.36
C ASP A 117 8.40 52.99 10.85
N ALA A 118 8.51 52.03 9.94
CA ALA A 118 7.35 51.33 9.39
C ALA A 118 6.61 50.57 10.50
N THR A 119 5.28 50.64 10.49
CA THR A 119 4.42 49.92 11.45
C THR A 119 3.64 48.76 10.82
N VAL A 120 3.72 48.62 9.50
CA VAL A 120 3.00 47.62 8.71
C VAL A 120 3.91 47.04 7.63
N VAL A 121 3.75 45.75 7.38
CA VAL A 121 4.23 45.04 6.19
C VAL A 121 3.03 44.72 5.31
N GLU A 122 3.08 45.06 4.03
CA GLU A 122 2.06 44.69 3.05
C GLU A 122 2.59 43.57 2.16
N CYS A 123 1.81 42.52 1.98
CA CYS A 123 2.11 41.42 1.09
C CYS A 123 0.85 41.06 0.32
N ARG A 124 0.94 41.08 -1.02
CA ARG A 124 -0.18 40.74 -1.92
C ARG A 124 -1.48 41.52 -1.61
N GLY A 125 -1.36 42.79 -1.20
CA GLY A 125 -2.50 43.65 -0.86
C GLY A 125 -3.07 43.44 0.55
N VAL A 126 -2.50 42.55 1.36
CA VAL A 126 -2.85 42.33 2.77
C VAL A 126 -1.83 43.01 3.67
N SER A 127 -2.30 43.74 4.67
CA SER A 127 -1.48 44.47 5.65
C SER A 127 -1.34 43.68 6.96
N TYR A 128 -0.11 43.53 7.44
CA TYR A 128 0.26 42.85 8.68
C TYR A 128 0.95 43.84 9.63
N GLU A 129 0.51 43.93 10.88
CA GLU A 129 1.13 44.80 11.87
C GLU A 129 2.53 44.31 12.23
N ILE A 130 3.46 45.26 12.36
CA ILE A 130 4.80 45.00 12.90
C ILE A 130 4.71 45.06 14.42
N LYS A 131 4.93 43.91 15.07
CA LYS A 131 4.86 43.77 16.52
C LYS A 131 6.22 44.02 17.16
N ALA A 132 6.24 44.43 18.42
CA ALA A 132 7.49 44.46 19.17
C ALA A 132 8.01 43.03 19.38
N ALA A 133 9.34 42.81 19.36
CA ALA A 133 9.93 41.49 19.56
C ALA A 133 9.46 40.77 20.84
N SER A 134 9.05 41.52 21.87
CA SER A 134 8.50 40.97 23.12
C SER A 134 7.06 40.43 23.01
N GLU A 135 6.37 40.69 21.90
CA GLU A 135 4.95 40.34 21.67
C GLU A 135 4.79 39.18 20.67
N VAL A 136 5.88 38.68 20.10
CA VAL A 136 5.86 37.59 19.12
C VAL A 136 5.98 36.26 19.86
N VAL A 137 4.96 35.42 19.72
CA VAL A 137 4.98 34.02 20.15
C VAL A 137 5.48 33.21 18.95
N GLU A 138 6.50 32.37 19.16
CA GLU A 138 6.96 31.41 18.13
C GLU A 138 5.77 30.57 17.63
N PRO A 139 5.73 30.22 16.33
CA PRO A 139 4.66 29.37 15.81
C PRO A 139 4.60 28.09 16.64
N SER A 140 3.42 27.77 17.17
CA SER A 140 3.21 26.54 17.93
C SER A 140 3.47 25.33 17.03
N GLU A 141 4.14 24.31 17.55
CA GLU A 141 4.27 23.02 16.87
C GLU A 141 2.89 22.51 16.44
N ALA A 142 2.80 22.00 15.21
CA ALA A 142 1.55 21.46 14.69
C ALA A 142 1.09 20.27 15.55
N VAL A 143 -0.19 20.28 15.95
CA VAL A 143 -0.80 19.22 16.77
C VAL A 143 -1.69 18.37 15.88
N TYR A 144 -1.61 17.05 16.04
CA TYR A 144 -2.49 16.12 15.34
C TYR A 144 -3.89 16.14 15.96
N GLU A 145 -4.90 16.47 15.16
CA GLU A 145 -6.31 16.54 15.58
C GLU A 145 -7.25 15.62 14.76
N GLY A 146 -6.66 14.67 14.01
CA GLY A 146 -7.38 13.83 13.05
C GLY A 146 -7.14 14.27 11.60
N ILE A 147 -7.49 13.40 10.65
CA ILE A 147 -7.41 13.67 9.20
C ILE A 147 -8.82 13.75 8.60
N VAL A 148 -9.06 14.75 7.74
CA VAL A 148 -10.31 14.95 7.01
C VAL A 148 -10.02 14.94 5.52
N ILE A 149 -10.73 14.09 4.76
CA ILE A 149 -10.61 14.06 3.30
C ILE A 149 -11.42 15.22 2.68
N ASP A 150 -10.77 16.36 2.43
CA ASP A 150 -11.37 17.59 1.89
C ASP A 150 -10.54 18.31 0.80
N GLY A 151 -9.34 17.82 0.48
CA GLY A 151 -8.41 18.40 -0.49
C GLY A 151 -7.55 19.55 0.07
N SER A 152 -7.69 19.86 1.36
CA SER A 152 -6.72 20.57 2.18
C SER A 152 -5.72 19.57 2.75
N TYR A 153 -4.52 20.04 3.09
CA TYR A 153 -3.45 19.18 3.63
C TYR A 153 -2.87 19.73 4.94
N ASP A 154 -3.58 20.66 5.58
CA ASP A 154 -3.10 21.32 6.79
C ASP A 154 -3.07 20.40 8.01
N ASP A 155 -4.01 19.47 8.10
CA ASP A 155 -4.11 18.41 9.11
C ASP A 155 -2.96 17.39 9.04
N TRP A 156 -2.35 17.24 7.86
CA TRP A 156 -1.12 16.46 7.68
C TRP A 156 0.15 17.15 8.20
N ALA A 157 0.08 18.40 8.68
CA ALA A 157 1.27 19.16 9.10
C ALA A 157 1.99 18.55 10.32
N ALA A 158 1.23 17.91 11.22
CA ALA A 158 1.78 17.22 12.39
C ALA A 158 2.29 15.80 12.07
N VAL A 159 2.09 15.32 10.85
CA VAL A 159 2.40 13.94 10.44
C VAL A 159 3.75 13.89 9.73
N SER A 160 4.63 13.02 10.22
CA SER A 160 5.93 12.76 9.63
C SER A 160 5.77 12.12 8.25
N LYS A 161 6.62 12.51 7.31
CA LYS A 161 6.58 12.07 5.92
C LYS A 161 7.90 11.44 5.51
N GLU A 162 7.83 10.45 4.64
CA GLU A 162 8.99 9.74 4.09
C GLU A 162 8.88 9.61 2.58
N ASP A 163 10.01 9.46 1.90
CA ASP A 163 10.04 9.15 0.47
C ASP A 163 9.49 7.74 0.25
N LEU A 164 8.61 7.58 -0.75
CA LEU A 164 8.06 6.27 -1.08
C LEU A 164 9.17 5.35 -1.60
N MET A 165 9.25 4.13 -1.10
CA MET A 165 10.21 3.13 -1.57
C MET A 165 9.80 2.60 -2.95
N GLU A 166 10.35 3.19 -4.01
CA GLU A 166 10.10 2.76 -5.39
C GLU A 166 11.18 1.80 -5.92
N PRO A 167 10.79 0.70 -6.59
CA PRO A 167 11.73 -0.34 -7.04
C PRO A 167 12.76 0.15 -8.07
N ASP A 168 12.42 1.16 -8.87
CA ASP A 168 13.25 1.68 -9.96
C ASP A 168 13.89 3.05 -9.63
N GLY A 169 13.64 3.61 -8.43
CA GLY A 169 14.11 4.95 -8.05
C GLY A 169 13.59 6.08 -8.96
N LYS A 170 12.42 5.87 -9.60
CA LYS A 170 11.82 6.84 -10.53
C LYS A 170 11.21 8.05 -9.82
N ASN A 171 11.00 7.95 -8.50
CA ASN A 171 10.50 9.03 -7.64
C ASN A 171 9.20 9.63 -8.21
N TYR A 172 8.30 8.75 -8.64
CA TYR A 172 6.93 9.12 -8.98
C TYR A 172 6.21 9.75 -7.78
N VAL A 173 6.45 9.22 -6.58
CA VAL A 173 5.98 9.78 -5.31
C VAL A 173 7.19 10.24 -4.52
N VAL A 174 7.24 11.54 -4.24
CA VAL A 174 8.38 12.22 -3.59
C VAL A 174 8.16 12.46 -2.11
N SER A 175 6.96 12.19 -1.61
CA SER A 175 6.65 12.24 -0.18
C SER A 175 5.40 11.44 0.10
N SER A 176 5.39 10.73 1.21
CA SER A 176 4.28 9.88 1.61
C SER A 176 4.15 9.87 3.12
N ALA A 177 2.94 9.61 3.62
CA ALA A 177 2.69 9.37 5.03
C ALA A 177 1.46 8.48 5.20
N ILE A 178 1.36 7.85 6.36
CA ILE A 178 0.23 7.02 6.73
C ILE A 178 -0.10 7.20 8.22
N ILE A 179 -1.39 7.21 8.53
CA ILE A 179 -1.92 7.13 9.88
C ILE A 179 -3.01 6.06 9.94
N TYR A 180 -3.02 5.28 11.01
CA TYR A 180 -4.13 4.39 11.34
C TYR A 180 -4.85 4.93 12.59
N ASP A 181 -5.95 5.64 12.38
CA ASP A 181 -6.80 6.24 13.42
C ASP A 181 -8.28 5.99 13.09
N ASN A 182 -8.83 4.91 13.64
CA ASN A 182 -10.13 4.30 13.34
C ASN A 182 -10.23 3.75 11.92
N ASP A 183 -9.79 4.53 10.94
CA ASP A 183 -9.61 4.19 9.54
C ASP A 183 -8.14 4.42 9.14
N VAL A 184 -7.75 3.98 7.94
CA VAL A 184 -6.40 4.22 7.43
C VAL A 184 -6.42 5.45 6.53
N TYR A 185 -5.56 6.40 6.85
CA TYR A 185 -5.36 7.63 6.11
C TYR A 185 -3.99 7.63 5.47
N ILE A 186 -3.92 7.91 4.17
CA ILE A 186 -2.68 7.94 3.40
C ILE A 186 -2.53 9.28 2.70
N TYR A 187 -1.35 9.88 2.82
CA TYR A 187 -0.93 11.06 2.06
C TYR A 187 0.11 10.64 1.02
N LEU A 188 -0.03 11.14 -0.20
CA LEU A 188 0.99 11.02 -1.25
C LEU A 188 1.21 12.39 -1.91
N LYS A 189 2.47 12.73 -2.13
CA LYS A 189 2.89 13.84 -2.99
C LYS A 189 3.64 13.27 -4.18
N ASP A 190 3.07 13.43 -5.36
CA ASP A 190 3.70 13.04 -6.60
C ASP A 190 4.73 14.06 -7.11
N SER A 191 5.64 13.64 -7.98
CA SER A 191 6.66 14.50 -8.60
C SER A 191 6.14 15.44 -9.69
N GLY A 192 4.83 15.44 -9.95
CA GLY A 192 4.18 16.11 -11.07
C GLY A 192 3.89 15.16 -12.25
N ASN A 193 2.94 15.57 -13.10
CA ASN A 193 2.52 14.86 -14.32
C ASN A 193 2.00 13.43 -14.09
N GLU A 194 0.96 13.29 -13.24
CA GLU A 194 0.20 12.03 -13.02
C GLU A 194 1.04 10.88 -12.42
N SER A 195 2.10 11.23 -11.68
CA SER A 195 3.12 10.28 -11.25
C SER A 195 2.64 9.26 -10.21
N ALA A 196 1.76 9.62 -9.26
CA ALA A 196 1.20 8.65 -8.30
C ALA A 196 0.39 7.52 -8.98
N THR A 197 -0.29 7.84 -10.09
CA THR A 197 -1.05 6.88 -10.92
C THR A 197 -0.14 6.01 -11.80
N GLY A 198 1.13 6.39 -11.89
CA GLY A 198 2.19 5.70 -12.60
C GLY A 198 3.27 5.13 -11.68
N ALA A 199 3.06 5.09 -10.37
CA ALA A 199 4.02 4.52 -9.43
C ALA A 199 4.04 2.98 -9.50
N GLY A 200 5.11 2.37 -8.98
CA GLY A 200 5.26 0.91 -8.95
C GLY A 200 6.07 0.31 -10.10
N SER A 201 6.39 -0.98 -9.97
CA SER A 201 7.27 -1.72 -10.89
C SER A 201 6.77 -1.78 -12.35
N HIS A 202 5.47 -1.57 -12.56
CA HIS A 202 4.83 -1.63 -13.88
C HIS A 202 4.16 -0.31 -14.29
N GLY A 203 4.37 0.75 -13.51
CA GLY A 203 3.90 2.08 -13.86
C GLY A 203 2.38 2.25 -13.87
N ASN A 204 1.69 1.63 -12.91
CA ASN A 204 0.23 1.55 -12.88
C ASN A 204 -0.40 2.10 -11.59
N GLY A 205 0.37 2.66 -10.66
CA GLY A 205 -0.19 3.35 -9.49
C GLY A 205 -0.95 2.43 -8.55
N LYS A 206 -0.49 1.18 -8.41
CA LYS A 206 -1.04 0.22 -7.46
C LYS A 206 -0.28 0.23 -6.14
N TYR A 207 -1.06 0.27 -5.08
CA TYR A 207 -0.60 0.31 -3.71
C TYR A 207 -1.21 -0.83 -2.93
N SER A 208 -0.59 -1.16 -1.80
CA SER A 208 -1.06 -2.22 -0.93
C SER A 208 -0.95 -1.87 0.53
N ILE A 209 -1.92 -2.37 1.29
CA ILE A 209 -1.88 -2.45 2.74
C ILE A 209 -1.72 -3.93 3.09
N VAL A 210 -0.66 -4.27 3.82
CA VAL A 210 -0.39 -5.64 4.28
C VAL A 210 -0.59 -5.69 5.79
N THR A 211 -1.42 -6.60 6.27
CA THR A 211 -1.67 -6.76 7.70
C THR A 211 -0.52 -7.52 8.38
N ASP A 212 -0.47 -7.47 9.71
CA ASP A 212 0.41 -8.30 10.52
C ASP A 212 0.17 -9.81 10.40
N LEU A 213 -0.99 -10.20 9.86
CA LEU A 213 -1.29 -11.57 9.47
C LEU A 213 -0.85 -11.90 8.04
N GLY A 214 -0.15 -10.99 7.36
CA GLY A 214 0.37 -11.21 6.00
C GLY A 214 -0.69 -11.18 4.91
N ARG A 215 -1.89 -10.66 5.21
CA ARG A 215 -3.00 -10.54 4.26
C ARG A 215 -2.94 -9.18 3.56
N THR A 216 -3.27 -9.15 2.28
CA THR A 216 -3.07 -7.97 1.43
C THR A 216 -4.39 -7.37 0.99
N LEU A 217 -4.52 -6.05 1.11
CA LEU A 217 -5.50 -5.24 0.39
C LEU A 217 -4.78 -4.43 -0.68
N VAL A 218 -5.37 -4.38 -1.87
CA VAL A 218 -4.83 -3.66 -3.03
C VAL A 218 -5.78 -2.54 -3.41
N PHE A 219 -5.23 -1.39 -3.77
CA PHE A 219 -6.00 -0.31 -4.38
C PHE A 219 -5.18 0.36 -5.49
N GLN A 220 -5.89 1.02 -6.41
CA GLN A 220 -5.29 1.71 -7.54
C GLN A 220 -5.78 3.16 -7.62
N LEU A 221 -4.85 4.07 -7.91
CA LEU A 221 -5.17 5.47 -8.22
C LEU A 221 -5.26 5.67 -9.73
N ASP A 222 -6.26 6.42 -10.19
CA ASP A 222 -6.45 6.72 -11.61
C ASP A 222 -6.19 8.19 -11.96
N ARG A 223 -6.07 8.47 -13.26
CA ARG A 223 -5.75 9.81 -13.78
C ARG A 223 -6.88 10.82 -13.59
N ASP A 224 -8.09 10.35 -13.32
CA ASP A 224 -9.24 11.19 -13.07
C ASP A 224 -9.31 11.65 -11.60
N GLY A 225 -8.34 11.24 -10.77
CA GLY A 225 -8.26 11.65 -9.38
C GLY A 225 -9.01 10.72 -8.42
N ASN A 226 -9.35 9.49 -8.84
CA ASN A 226 -10.13 8.56 -8.04
C ASN A 226 -9.29 7.40 -7.50
N ILE A 227 -9.88 6.69 -6.53
CA ILE A 227 -9.40 5.44 -5.96
C ILE A 227 -10.32 4.29 -6.38
N ASN A 228 -9.72 3.16 -6.74
CA ASN A 228 -10.38 1.93 -7.16
C ASN A 228 -9.88 0.73 -6.34
N GLY A 229 -10.68 -0.35 -6.28
CA GLY A 229 -10.32 -1.63 -5.65
C GLY A 229 -10.83 -1.81 -4.22
N VAL A 230 -11.27 -0.74 -3.54
CA VAL A 230 -11.73 -0.81 -2.14
C VAL A 230 -13.10 -0.15 -1.98
N ASP A 231 -14.09 -0.95 -1.59
CA ASP A 231 -15.42 -0.46 -1.29
C ASP A 231 -15.39 0.53 -0.11
N GLY A 232 -16.07 1.67 -0.28
CA GLY A 232 -16.16 2.73 0.73
C GLY A 232 -14.92 3.63 0.84
N ALA A 233 -13.84 3.34 0.11
CA ALA A 233 -12.68 4.23 0.08
C ALA A 233 -13.01 5.58 -0.56
N THR A 234 -12.40 6.63 -0.03
CA THR A 234 -12.54 8.00 -0.56
C THR A 234 -11.17 8.64 -0.73
N CYS A 235 -11.05 9.56 -1.68
CA CYS A 235 -9.83 10.34 -1.86
C CYS A 235 -10.14 11.77 -2.29
N ALA A 236 -9.20 12.67 -2.01
CA ALA A 236 -9.15 13.99 -2.60
C ALA A 236 -7.79 14.18 -3.28
N HIS A 237 -7.81 14.68 -4.52
CA HIS A 237 -6.62 14.94 -5.32
C HIS A 237 -6.60 16.40 -5.76
N ASN A 238 -5.58 17.14 -5.33
CA ASN A 238 -5.37 18.55 -5.69
C ASN A 238 -3.92 18.79 -6.11
N GLY A 239 -3.73 19.13 -7.38
CA GLY A 239 -2.41 19.36 -7.94
C GLY A 239 -1.58 18.07 -8.05
N THR A 240 -0.64 17.90 -7.14
CA THR A 240 0.27 16.73 -7.05
C THR A 240 0.03 15.93 -5.77
N ARG A 241 -1.01 16.26 -5.00
CA ARG A 241 -1.22 15.72 -3.66
C ARG A 241 -2.48 14.90 -3.61
N TRP A 242 -2.38 13.77 -2.93
CA TRP A 242 -3.45 12.85 -2.66
C TRP A 242 -3.60 12.71 -1.16
N GLU A 243 -4.84 12.68 -0.72
CA GLU A 243 -5.20 12.11 0.56
C GLU A 243 -6.28 11.06 0.34
N ILE A 244 -6.14 9.95 1.03
CA ILE A 244 -6.90 8.74 0.82
C ILE A 244 -7.36 8.24 2.17
N LYS A 245 -8.63 7.85 2.26
CA LYS A 245 -9.20 7.13 3.39
C LYS A 245 -9.59 5.73 2.93
N ILE A 246 -9.05 4.73 3.61
CA ILE A 246 -9.44 3.32 3.52
C ILE A 246 -10.22 2.99 4.79
N PRO A 247 -11.51 2.60 4.69
CA PRO A 247 -12.29 2.20 5.85
C PRO A 247 -11.67 1.00 6.55
N ALA A 248 -11.64 0.99 7.87
CA ALA A 248 -11.07 -0.14 8.60
C ALA A 248 -11.84 -1.44 8.41
N GLU A 249 -13.15 -1.38 8.16
CA GLU A 249 -13.95 -2.57 7.84
C GLU A 249 -13.58 -3.23 6.51
N SER A 250 -12.89 -2.49 5.63
CA SER A 250 -12.40 -3.02 4.36
C SER A 250 -11.02 -3.67 4.51
N LEU A 251 -10.33 -3.47 5.64
CA LEU A 251 -9.02 -4.10 5.86
C LEU A 251 -9.18 -5.62 5.99
N PRO A 252 -8.21 -6.40 5.47
CA PRO A 252 -8.13 -7.82 5.76
C PRO A 252 -7.98 -8.06 7.26
N LYS A 253 -8.20 -9.32 7.68
CA LYS A 253 -7.99 -9.74 9.07
C LYS A 253 -6.60 -9.31 9.56
N ASN A 254 -6.55 -8.73 10.75
CA ASN A 254 -5.35 -8.15 11.35
C ASN A 254 -5.45 -8.13 12.88
N ASN A 255 -4.32 -7.99 13.57
CA ASN A 255 -4.24 -7.83 15.02
C ASN A 255 -3.80 -6.41 15.44
N GLY A 256 -4.10 -5.42 14.60
CA GLY A 256 -3.98 -3.99 14.95
C GLY A 256 -2.73 -3.28 14.42
N THR A 257 -1.89 -3.95 13.63
CA THR A 257 -0.83 -3.28 12.86
C THR A 257 -0.91 -3.60 11.37
N ILE A 258 -0.51 -2.61 10.56
CA ILE A 258 -0.51 -2.70 9.10
C ILE A 258 0.79 -2.13 8.53
N SER A 259 1.11 -2.50 7.30
CA SER A 259 2.22 -1.96 6.51
C SER A 259 1.68 -1.39 5.21
N PHE A 260 2.32 -0.35 4.68
CA PHE A 260 1.88 0.35 3.47
C PHE A 260 3.03 0.58 2.47
N GLY A 261 2.72 0.37 1.19
CA GLY A 261 3.66 0.63 0.10
C GLY A 261 3.05 0.33 -1.27
N LEU A 262 3.92 0.07 -2.23
CA LEU A 262 3.54 -0.33 -3.59
C LEU A 262 3.21 -1.83 -3.63
N TYR A 263 2.20 -2.22 -4.43
CA TYR A 263 1.80 -3.62 -4.55
C TYR A 263 2.97 -4.50 -5.04
N LEU A 264 3.15 -5.67 -4.41
CA LEU A 264 4.24 -6.64 -4.64
C LEU A 264 5.67 -6.05 -4.50
N CYS A 265 5.81 -4.95 -3.75
CA CYS A 265 7.09 -4.34 -3.39
C CYS A 265 7.29 -4.38 -1.87
N ASP A 266 8.52 -4.12 -1.42
CA ASP A 266 8.75 -3.96 0.02
C ASP A 266 8.00 -2.71 0.51
N PRO A 267 7.30 -2.77 1.66
CA PRO A 267 6.53 -1.65 2.17
C PRO A 267 7.46 -0.49 2.57
N THR A 268 6.98 0.74 2.40
CA THR A 268 7.68 1.94 2.87
C THR A 268 7.49 2.12 4.36
N PHE A 269 6.25 1.93 4.83
CA PHE A 269 5.88 2.01 6.23
C PHE A 269 5.54 0.62 6.74
N THR A 270 6.13 0.23 7.86
CA THR A 270 5.90 -1.06 8.51
C THR A 270 5.35 -0.88 9.92
N ASP A 271 4.57 -1.85 10.38
CA ASP A 271 4.08 -1.93 11.77
C ASP A 271 3.33 -0.65 12.24
N VAL A 272 2.60 -0.02 11.32
CA VAL A 272 1.75 1.15 11.60
C VAL A 272 0.60 0.69 12.49
N LYS A 273 0.65 1.13 13.75
CA LYS A 273 -0.31 0.72 14.77
C LYS A 273 -1.59 1.54 14.70
N ASN A 274 -2.72 0.89 14.90
CA ASN A 274 -3.99 1.56 15.14
C ASN A 274 -3.94 2.35 16.46
N MET A 275 -3.94 3.68 16.36
CA MET A 275 -3.84 4.57 17.52
C MET A 275 -5.13 4.63 18.35
N SER A 276 -6.26 4.25 17.77
CA SER A 276 -7.58 4.29 18.41
C SER A 276 -7.87 3.02 19.22
N LYS A 277 -7.10 1.95 19.01
CA LYS A 277 -7.16 0.72 19.80
C LYS A 277 -6.19 0.81 20.99
N THR A 278 -6.68 0.47 22.18
CA THR A 278 -5.84 0.26 23.36
C THR A 278 -5.03 -1.03 23.19
N ASP A 279 -3.90 -1.17 23.90
CA ASP A 279 -3.04 -2.38 23.92
C ASP A 279 -3.72 -3.67 24.42
N GLU A 280 -5.05 -3.70 24.48
CA GLU A 280 -5.83 -4.80 25.03
C GLU A 280 -6.07 -5.87 23.95
N GLU A 281 -5.17 -6.85 23.94
CA GLU A 281 -5.24 -8.19 23.31
C GLU A 281 -5.43 -8.21 21.77
N PRO A 282 -4.83 -9.20 21.06
CA PRO A 282 -5.05 -9.36 19.63
C PRO A 282 -6.54 -9.49 19.31
N GLU A 283 -6.97 -8.87 18.22
CA GLU A 283 -8.38 -8.88 17.78
C GLU A 283 -8.87 -10.31 17.48
N HIS A 284 -7.94 -11.18 17.09
CA HIS A 284 -8.17 -12.59 16.82
C HIS A 284 -7.26 -13.48 17.69
N ASP A 285 -7.83 -14.08 18.75
CA ASP A 285 -7.13 -15.06 19.58
C ASP A 285 -7.02 -16.42 18.85
N PHE A 286 -5.80 -16.80 18.49
CA PHE A 286 -5.54 -18.07 17.82
C PHE A 286 -5.40 -19.21 18.85
N SER A 287 -6.32 -20.18 18.80
CA SER A 287 -6.36 -21.32 19.72
C SER A 287 -6.11 -22.68 19.05
N GLY A 288 -5.66 -22.67 17.80
CA GLY A 288 -5.48 -23.87 16.96
C GLY A 288 -6.49 -23.91 15.81
N ILE A 289 -6.33 -24.91 14.93
CA ILE A 289 -7.20 -25.16 13.77
C ILE A 289 -8.01 -26.44 13.98
N SER A 290 -9.28 -26.41 13.59
CA SER A 290 -10.19 -27.56 13.59
C SER A 290 -10.75 -27.78 12.19
N TYR A 291 -10.59 -28.99 11.66
CA TYR A 291 -11.19 -29.36 10.38
C TYR A 291 -12.71 -29.55 10.52
N ASP A 292 -13.49 -28.50 10.29
CA ASP A 292 -14.92 -28.46 10.65
C ASP A 292 -15.83 -27.68 9.69
N TYR A 293 -15.36 -27.39 8.48
CA TYR A 293 -16.07 -26.62 7.44
C TYR A 293 -16.21 -25.11 7.74
N LEU A 294 -15.72 -24.64 8.89
CA LEU A 294 -15.68 -23.23 9.23
C LEU A 294 -14.25 -22.72 9.05
N TYR A 295 -14.12 -21.50 8.54
CA TYR A 295 -12.81 -20.90 8.25
C TYR A 295 -12.36 -19.90 9.33
N GLY A 296 -13.19 -19.66 10.35
CA GLY A 296 -12.99 -18.57 11.32
C GLY A 296 -11.81 -18.76 12.27
N ASP A 297 -11.30 -19.98 12.44
CA ASP A 297 -10.08 -20.27 13.18
C ASP A 297 -8.81 -19.82 12.44
N TRP A 298 -8.88 -19.66 11.12
CA TRP A 298 -7.83 -19.07 10.30
C TRP A 298 -7.77 -17.53 10.37
N ASP A 299 -8.81 -16.86 10.88
CA ASP A 299 -8.88 -15.40 10.96
C ASP A 299 -7.70 -14.80 11.75
N GLY A 300 -7.23 -15.49 12.79
CA GLY A 300 -6.11 -15.07 13.62
C GLY A 300 -4.77 -15.70 13.26
N TYR A 301 -4.71 -16.49 12.18
CA TYR A 301 -3.49 -17.19 11.78
C TYR A 301 -2.82 -16.49 10.59
N PRO A 302 -1.48 -16.41 10.53
CA PRO A 302 -0.80 -15.76 9.41
C PRO A 302 -0.95 -16.51 8.08
N HIS A 303 -1.18 -15.76 7.00
CA HIS A 303 -1.25 -16.21 5.62
C HIS A 303 -0.06 -15.68 4.82
N SER A 304 0.18 -16.31 3.68
CA SER A 304 1.14 -15.86 2.67
C SER A 304 0.42 -15.67 1.35
N GLU A 305 0.75 -14.59 0.66
CA GLU A 305 0.30 -14.34 -0.70
C GLU A 305 0.93 -15.35 -1.68
N ILE A 306 0.12 -15.85 -2.61
CA ILE A 306 0.50 -16.74 -3.71
C ILE A 306 0.37 -15.91 -4.99
N GLU A 307 1.48 -15.35 -5.45
CA GLU A 307 1.48 -14.46 -6.62
C GLU A 307 1.23 -15.27 -7.92
N TYR A 308 0.00 -15.22 -8.43
CA TYR A 308 -0.34 -15.67 -9.79
C TYR A 308 -0.05 -14.57 -10.81
N ALA A 309 -0.52 -13.37 -10.48
CA ALA A 309 -0.46 -12.19 -11.30
C ALA A 309 0.77 -11.34 -10.95
N THR A 310 1.38 -10.71 -11.96
CA THR A 310 2.44 -9.73 -11.66
C THR A 310 1.81 -8.41 -11.24
N ALA A 311 2.61 -7.54 -10.61
CA ALA A 311 2.16 -6.19 -10.24
C ALA A 311 1.57 -5.38 -11.41
N GLY A 312 1.84 -5.77 -12.67
CA GLY A 312 1.35 -5.14 -13.89
C GLY A 312 -0.02 -5.57 -14.39
N THR A 313 -0.75 -6.44 -13.69
CA THR A 313 -2.12 -6.80 -14.11
C THR A 313 -3.05 -5.59 -14.04
N GLY A 314 -4.13 -5.57 -14.82
CA GLY A 314 -5.15 -4.51 -14.76
C GLY A 314 -6.23 -4.75 -13.69
N ARG A 315 -5.94 -5.56 -12.66
CA ARG A 315 -6.90 -5.98 -11.62
C ARG A 315 -6.56 -5.30 -10.29
N ASP A 316 -7.55 -4.74 -9.60
CA ASP A 316 -7.33 -4.05 -8.31
C ASP A 316 -7.73 -4.94 -7.13
N ILE A 317 -7.32 -6.21 -7.19
CA ILE A 317 -7.56 -7.24 -6.17
C ILE A 317 -6.24 -7.92 -5.86
N ALA A 318 -6.10 -8.42 -4.64
CA ALA A 318 -4.94 -9.21 -4.24
C ALA A 318 -4.91 -10.54 -5.01
N ASP A 319 -3.72 -11.13 -5.06
CA ASP A 319 -3.58 -12.52 -5.47
C ASP A 319 -4.12 -13.48 -4.38
N ALA A 320 -4.14 -14.78 -4.65
CA ALA A 320 -4.60 -15.78 -3.67
C ALA A 320 -3.75 -15.75 -2.40
N GLU A 321 -4.31 -16.21 -1.28
CA GLU A 321 -3.58 -16.32 -0.01
C GLU A 321 -3.77 -17.71 0.60
N ALA A 322 -2.77 -18.16 1.34
CA ALA A 322 -2.81 -19.49 1.94
C ALA A 322 -1.95 -19.61 3.20
N ALA A 323 -2.30 -20.61 4.00
CA ALA A 323 -1.62 -20.90 5.26
C ALA A 323 -1.46 -22.40 5.48
N ILE A 324 -0.45 -22.78 6.28
CA ILE A 324 -0.28 -24.14 6.79
C ILE A 324 -0.07 -24.06 8.30
N TYR A 325 -0.84 -24.85 9.02
CA TYR A 325 -0.69 -25.07 10.46
C TYR A 325 -0.34 -26.54 10.71
N PHE A 326 0.68 -26.77 11.53
CA PHE A 326 1.10 -28.12 11.90
C PHE A 326 1.05 -28.27 13.41
N SER A 327 0.27 -29.25 13.87
CA SER A 327 0.19 -29.64 15.29
C SER A 327 0.41 -31.15 15.40
N ASP A 328 -0.66 -31.93 15.56
CA ASP A 328 -0.64 -33.39 15.45
C ASP A 328 -0.76 -33.80 13.98
N ASP A 329 -1.75 -33.24 13.29
CA ASP A 329 -1.93 -33.34 11.84
C ASP A 329 -1.58 -32.02 11.15
N ILE A 330 -1.56 -32.06 9.82
CA ILE A 330 -1.18 -30.94 8.98
C ILE A 330 -2.45 -30.35 8.39
N TYR A 331 -2.71 -29.09 8.70
CA TYR A 331 -3.87 -28.35 8.23
C TYR A 331 -3.40 -27.30 7.23
N GLY A 332 -4.22 -27.03 6.22
CA GLY A 332 -3.97 -25.92 5.33
C GLY A 332 -5.23 -25.24 4.85
N HIS A 333 -5.03 -23.99 4.50
CA HIS A 333 -6.05 -23.07 4.04
C HIS A 333 -5.61 -22.41 2.75
N VAL A 334 -6.56 -22.14 1.85
CA VAL A 334 -6.34 -21.31 0.67
C VAL A 334 -7.61 -20.55 0.34
N TYR A 335 -7.45 -19.29 -0.03
CA TYR A 335 -8.52 -18.35 -0.36
C TYR A 335 -8.15 -17.57 -1.63
N THR A 336 -9.14 -17.31 -2.48
CA THR A 336 -8.99 -16.34 -3.58
C THR A 336 -10.32 -15.71 -3.93
N ASP A 337 -10.32 -14.39 -4.13
CA ASP A 337 -11.38 -13.62 -4.78
C ASP A 337 -10.97 -13.19 -6.20
N MET A 338 -9.83 -13.69 -6.69
CA MET A 338 -9.34 -13.35 -8.00
C MET A 338 -10.28 -13.92 -9.06
N VAL A 339 -10.94 -13.02 -9.80
CA VAL A 339 -11.96 -13.38 -10.80
C VAL A 339 -11.49 -14.46 -11.77
N ASP A 340 -10.23 -14.40 -12.21
CA ASP A 340 -9.67 -15.35 -13.18
C ASP A 340 -9.51 -16.78 -12.60
N HIS A 341 -9.41 -16.91 -11.27
CA HIS A 341 -9.43 -18.21 -10.58
C HIS A 341 -10.85 -18.66 -10.23
N VAL A 342 -11.68 -17.74 -9.70
CA VAL A 342 -13.06 -18.04 -9.28
C VAL A 342 -13.93 -18.55 -10.43
N ILE A 343 -13.69 -18.08 -11.67
CA ILE A 343 -14.43 -18.59 -12.84
C ILE A 343 -14.23 -20.09 -13.11
N ALA A 344 -13.20 -20.71 -12.54
CA ALA A 344 -12.97 -22.16 -12.65
C ALA A 344 -13.91 -22.97 -11.74
N GLY A 345 -14.65 -22.33 -10.82
CA GLY A 345 -15.57 -22.97 -9.87
C GLY A 345 -14.86 -24.05 -9.06
N GLY A 346 -13.82 -23.66 -8.31
CA GLY A 346 -12.99 -24.52 -7.47
C GLY A 346 -11.85 -25.26 -8.18
N GLY A 347 -11.76 -25.21 -9.51
CA GLY A 347 -10.77 -25.97 -10.28
C GLY A 347 -9.31 -25.66 -9.92
N GLU A 348 -9.01 -24.40 -9.64
CA GLU A 348 -7.65 -23.92 -9.31
C GLU A 348 -7.21 -24.36 -7.91
N MET A 349 -8.17 -24.61 -7.01
CA MET A 349 -7.94 -25.09 -5.64
C MET A 349 -8.00 -26.61 -5.50
N THR A 350 -8.20 -27.35 -6.59
CA THR A 350 -8.33 -28.83 -6.54
C THR A 350 -7.30 -29.55 -7.39
N ASN A 351 -6.52 -28.81 -8.18
CA ASN A 351 -5.50 -29.35 -9.07
C ASN A 351 -4.11 -28.84 -8.69
N ASN A 352 -3.09 -29.65 -9.01
CA ASN A 352 -1.67 -29.28 -8.89
C ASN A 352 -1.25 -28.82 -7.48
N ILE A 353 -1.92 -29.33 -6.45
CA ILE A 353 -1.54 -29.11 -5.05
C ILE A 353 -0.47 -30.11 -4.66
N THR A 354 0.65 -29.61 -4.16
CA THR A 354 1.77 -30.44 -3.73
C THR A 354 2.24 -30.06 -2.33
N LEU A 355 2.22 -31.02 -1.41
CA LEU A 355 2.93 -30.91 -0.14
C LEU A 355 4.34 -31.45 -0.25
N ARG A 356 5.27 -30.81 0.47
CA ARG A 356 6.65 -31.22 0.62
C ARG A 356 7.03 -31.22 2.09
N PHE A 357 7.56 -32.34 2.55
CA PHE A 357 7.99 -32.50 3.94
C PHE A 357 9.49 -32.25 4.08
N ASN A 358 9.88 -31.53 5.13
CA ASN A 358 11.27 -31.23 5.48
C ASN A 358 12.10 -30.62 4.32
N ASN A 359 11.44 -29.88 3.43
CA ASN A 359 12.02 -29.34 2.21
C ASN A 359 12.73 -30.37 1.31
N ASN A 360 12.41 -31.66 1.46
CA ASN A 360 13.00 -32.74 0.69
C ASN A 360 12.13 -33.05 -0.54
N PRO A 361 12.65 -32.93 -1.78
CA PRO A 361 11.89 -33.22 -2.99
C PRO A 361 11.48 -34.69 -3.14
N GLU A 362 12.10 -35.62 -2.41
CA GLU A 362 11.71 -37.05 -2.44
C GLU A 362 10.50 -37.36 -1.54
N THR A 363 10.12 -36.43 -0.66
CA THR A 363 8.98 -36.57 0.25
C THR A 363 7.90 -35.59 -0.15
N GLN A 364 7.25 -35.88 -1.29
CA GLN A 364 6.18 -35.07 -1.87
C GLN A 364 4.88 -35.84 -1.96
N LEU A 365 3.81 -35.22 -1.44
CA LEU A 365 2.43 -35.69 -1.60
C LEU A 365 1.74 -34.81 -2.63
N PHE A 366 1.37 -35.40 -3.76
CA PHE A 366 0.63 -34.73 -4.82
C PHE A 366 -0.85 -35.05 -4.63
N PHE A 367 -1.66 -34.02 -4.39
CA PHE A 367 -3.07 -34.24 -4.11
C PHE A 367 -3.76 -34.80 -5.33
N ASN A 368 -4.52 -35.86 -5.09
CA ASN A 368 -5.52 -36.38 -6.00
C ASN A 368 -6.82 -36.49 -5.21
N LEU A 369 -7.76 -35.59 -5.49
CA LEU A 369 -9.01 -35.48 -4.73
C LEU A 369 -10.06 -36.46 -5.28
N VAL A 370 -10.64 -37.24 -4.38
CA VAL A 370 -11.70 -38.21 -4.69
C VAL A 370 -12.95 -37.91 -3.88
N ALA A 371 -14.13 -38.22 -4.40
CA ALA A 371 -15.38 -38.09 -3.64
C ALA A 371 -15.75 -39.44 -3.04
N VAL A 372 -16.37 -39.42 -1.87
CA VAL A 372 -16.83 -40.62 -1.16
C VAL A 372 -18.29 -40.44 -0.80
N ASP A 373 -19.11 -41.44 -1.12
CA ASP A 373 -20.54 -41.41 -0.76
C ASP A 373 -20.78 -41.83 0.70
N GLU A 374 -22.02 -41.70 1.17
CA GLU A 374 -22.40 -42.08 2.54
C GLU A 374 -22.12 -43.55 2.89
N ALA A 375 -22.07 -44.43 1.88
CA ALA A 375 -21.75 -45.85 2.07
C ALA A 375 -20.24 -46.12 2.07
N GLY A 376 -19.41 -45.10 1.81
CA GLY A 376 -17.96 -45.20 1.74
C GLY A 376 -17.42 -45.55 0.36
N ASN A 377 -18.26 -45.63 -0.68
CA ASN A 377 -17.78 -45.96 -2.03
C ASN A 377 -16.98 -44.79 -2.61
N ILE A 378 -15.87 -45.11 -3.27
CA ILE A 378 -14.98 -44.10 -3.83
C ILE A 378 -15.37 -43.80 -5.28
N ASN A 379 -15.68 -42.53 -5.55
CA ASN A 379 -15.62 -41.98 -6.89
C ASN A 379 -14.21 -41.42 -7.14
N TRP A 380 -13.39 -42.20 -7.84
CA TRP A 380 -12.01 -41.86 -8.21
C TRP A 380 -11.87 -40.70 -9.19
N TYR A 381 -12.97 -40.32 -9.86
CA TYR A 381 -12.97 -39.25 -10.86
C TYR A 381 -14.16 -38.32 -10.61
N PRO A 382 -14.19 -37.63 -9.45
CA PRO A 382 -15.25 -36.67 -9.17
C PRO A 382 -15.10 -35.46 -10.09
N LYS A 383 -16.17 -34.66 -10.17
CA LYS A 383 -16.09 -33.32 -10.74
C LYS A 383 -15.35 -32.43 -9.74
N LEU A 384 -14.30 -31.75 -10.19
CA LEU A 384 -13.44 -30.90 -9.34
C LEU A 384 -13.43 -29.43 -9.77
N LYS A 385 -14.05 -29.11 -10.91
CA LYS A 385 -14.12 -27.77 -11.49
C LYS A 385 -15.49 -27.53 -12.09
N ASP A 386 -15.78 -26.28 -12.45
CA ASP A 386 -17.11 -25.86 -12.88
C ASP A 386 -18.19 -26.27 -11.87
N LEU A 387 -17.81 -26.35 -10.59
CA LEU A 387 -18.71 -26.74 -9.52
C LEU A 387 -19.74 -25.62 -9.31
N PRO A 388 -21.03 -25.96 -9.14
CA PRO A 388 -22.00 -24.98 -8.67
C PRO A 388 -21.59 -24.37 -7.32
N GLU A 389 -22.21 -23.26 -6.97
CA GLU A 389 -22.08 -22.71 -5.61
C GLU A 389 -22.46 -23.77 -4.57
N GLY A 390 -21.63 -23.89 -3.54
CA GLY A 390 -21.81 -24.89 -2.49
C GLY A 390 -20.50 -25.35 -1.85
N THR A 391 -20.64 -26.20 -0.84
CA THR A 391 -19.51 -26.83 -0.13
C THR A 391 -19.40 -28.30 -0.50
N TYR A 392 -18.18 -28.74 -0.78
CA TYR A 392 -17.86 -30.09 -1.25
C TYR A 392 -16.81 -30.73 -0.37
N GLU A 393 -17.05 -31.95 0.12
CA GLU A 393 -16.05 -32.78 0.81
C GLU A 393 -15.35 -33.70 -0.19
N PHE A 394 -14.01 -33.70 -0.12
CA PHE A 394 -13.15 -34.61 -0.84
C PHE A 394 -12.22 -35.35 0.13
N TYR A 395 -11.75 -36.50 -0.32
CA TYR A 395 -10.70 -37.28 0.33
C TYR A 395 -9.42 -37.13 -0.48
N ILE A 396 -8.28 -37.06 0.22
CA ILE A 396 -6.98 -36.82 -0.39
C ILE A 396 -6.29 -38.17 -0.60
N CYS A 397 -6.08 -38.53 -1.86
CA CYS A 397 -5.16 -39.59 -2.28
C CYS A 397 -3.85 -38.97 -2.79
N ASN A 398 -2.81 -39.78 -2.93
CA ASN A 398 -1.63 -39.38 -3.70
C ASN A 398 -1.84 -39.68 -5.20
N SER A 399 -1.13 -38.96 -6.07
CA SER A 399 -1.19 -39.16 -7.53
C SER A 399 -0.74 -40.53 -8.03
N ASP A 400 -0.09 -41.35 -7.18
CA ASP A 400 0.32 -42.73 -7.49
C ASP A 400 -0.72 -43.80 -7.11
N ALA A 401 -1.93 -43.40 -6.70
CA ALA A 401 -3.04 -44.31 -6.48
C ALA A 401 -3.41 -45.09 -7.77
N TRP A 402 -3.81 -46.35 -7.61
CA TRP A 402 -4.18 -47.25 -8.72
C TRP A 402 -5.64 -47.11 -9.16
N HIS A 403 -6.48 -46.54 -8.31
CA HIS A 403 -7.90 -46.30 -8.55
C HIS A 403 -8.70 -47.61 -8.67
N THR A 404 -8.39 -48.59 -7.82
CA THR A 404 -8.97 -49.95 -7.87
C THR A 404 -9.80 -50.31 -6.66
N SER A 405 -9.64 -49.56 -5.56
CA SER A 405 -10.37 -49.82 -4.32
C SER A 405 -11.83 -49.39 -4.45
N PRO A 406 -12.79 -50.24 -4.06
CA PRO A 406 -14.21 -49.94 -4.20
C PRO A 406 -14.70 -48.92 -3.17
N ASP A 407 -14.14 -48.96 -1.96
CA ASP A 407 -14.58 -48.19 -0.82
C ASP A 407 -13.40 -47.87 0.12
N ILE A 408 -13.61 -46.88 0.99
CA ILE A 408 -12.59 -46.41 1.94
C ILE A 408 -12.26 -47.42 3.06
N TYR A 409 -13.06 -48.49 3.21
CA TYR A 409 -12.82 -49.54 4.20
C TYR A 409 -11.96 -50.68 3.63
N THR A 410 -11.85 -50.75 2.30
CA THR A 410 -11.20 -51.84 1.56
C THR A 410 -10.19 -51.29 0.54
N LEU A 411 -9.10 -50.72 1.07
CA LEU A 411 -8.04 -50.11 0.29
C LEU A 411 -6.99 -51.12 -0.22
N TYR A 412 -6.54 -50.96 -1.46
CA TYR A 412 -5.59 -51.85 -2.14
C TYR A 412 -4.33 -51.12 -2.60
N GLY A 413 -3.16 -51.74 -2.40
CA GLY A 413 -1.91 -51.26 -2.99
C GLY A 413 -1.57 -49.84 -2.56
N THR A 414 -1.50 -48.93 -3.53
CA THR A 414 -1.20 -47.50 -3.33
C THR A 414 -2.45 -46.63 -3.17
N ASP A 415 -3.66 -47.20 -3.24
CA ASP A 415 -4.92 -46.49 -2.95
C ASP A 415 -5.02 -46.20 -1.45
N GLN A 416 -4.33 -45.17 -0.98
CA GLN A 416 -4.31 -44.76 0.42
C GLN A 416 -4.95 -43.38 0.57
N ILE A 417 -5.81 -43.24 1.58
CA ILE A 417 -6.34 -41.94 2.01
C ILE A 417 -5.33 -41.30 2.95
N PHE A 418 -4.89 -40.10 2.60
CA PHE A 418 -3.95 -39.28 3.38
C PHE A 418 -4.64 -38.17 4.16
N GLY A 419 -5.90 -37.86 3.86
CA GLY A 419 -6.54 -36.68 4.42
C GLY A 419 -7.90 -36.39 3.81
N LYS A 420 -8.40 -35.20 4.09
CA LYS A 420 -9.67 -34.68 3.60
C LYS A 420 -9.56 -33.19 3.25
N ALA A 421 -10.45 -32.72 2.39
CA ALA A 421 -10.54 -31.32 2.00
C ALA A 421 -12.00 -30.86 1.88
N PHE A 422 -12.31 -29.66 2.35
CA PHE A 422 -13.55 -28.94 2.09
C PHE A 422 -13.29 -27.77 1.16
N LEU A 423 -13.95 -27.77 0.01
CA LEU A 423 -13.95 -26.66 -0.92
C LEU A 423 -15.32 -25.98 -0.87
N THR A 424 -15.34 -24.68 -0.61
CA THR A 424 -16.51 -23.82 -0.78
C THR A 424 -16.35 -22.95 -2.02
N VAL A 425 -17.29 -23.09 -2.94
CA VAL A 425 -17.43 -22.24 -4.13
C VAL A 425 -18.53 -21.23 -3.86
N SER A 426 -18.19 -19.95 -3.88
CA SER A 426 -19.10 -18.85 -3.55
C SER A 426 -19.18 -17.83 -4.71
N PRO A 427 -20.21 -16.97 -4.73
CA PRO A 427 -20.20 -15.79 -5.57
C PRO A 427 -18.99 -14.90 -5.24
N GLY A 428 -18.02 -14.84 -6.15
CA GLY A 428 -16.89 -13.89 -6.08
C GLY A 428 -15.67 -14.36 -5.30
N HIS A 429 -15.69 -15.54 -4.67
CA HIS A 429 -14.50 -16.15 -4.05
C HIS A 429 -14.63 -17.68 -4.00
N ASP A 430 -13.49 -18.35 -3.96
CA ASP A 430 -13.37 -19.76 -3.62
C ASP A 430 -12.48 -19.87 -2.36
N GLU A 431 -12.79 -20.84 -1.50
CA GLU A 431 -12.06 -21.07 -0.25
C GLU A 431 -11.97 -22.57 0.03
N MET A 432 -10.78 -23.05 0.43
CA MET A 432 -10.58 -24.47 0.74
C MET A 432 -9.78 -24.65 2.02
N GLU A 433 -10.27 -25.55 2.87
CA GLU A 433 -9.56 -26.09 4.02
C GLU A 433 -9.25 -27.57 3.78
N TRP A 434 -8.08 -28.03 4.21
CA TRP A 434 -7.74 -29.44 4.18
C TRP A 434 -6.95 -29.88 5.41
N VAL A 435 -7.05 -31.17 5.72
CA VAL A 435 -6.24 -31.85 6.72
C VAL A 435 -5.55 -33.06 6.10
N VAL A 436 -4.27 -33.23 6.39
CA VAL A 436 -3.45 -34.38 6.02
C VAL A 436 -2.93 -35.05 7.28
N TYR A 437 -3.19 -36.36 7.38
CA TYR A 437 -2.85 -37.17 8.55
C TYR A 437 -1.34 -37.46 8.59
N SER A 438 -0.66 -36.94 9.61
CA SER A 438 0.79 -37.08 9.79
C SER A 438 1.24 -38.53 9.77
N LYS A 439 0.45 -39.40 10.39
CA LYS A 439 0.68 -40.84 10.44
C LYS A 439 0.72 -41.51 9.07
N GLU A 440 -0.22 -41.17 8.19
CA GLU A 440 -0.31 -41.80 6.86
C GLU A 440 0.83 -41.32 5.96
N VAL A 441 1.17 -40.03 6.03
CA VAL A 441 2.33 -39.45 5.36
C VAL A 441 3.63 -40.10 5.85
N SER A 442 3.81 -40.20 7.16
CA SER A 442 5.00 -40.80 7.80
C SER A 442 5.20 -42.24 7.35
N LYS A 443 4.10 -43.02 7.32
CA LYS A 443 4.10 -44.39 6.81
C LYS A 443 4.47 -44.47 5.32
N LYS A 444 3.99 -43.55 4.47
CA LYS A 444 4.32 -43.52 3.03
C LYS A 444 5.81 -43.29 2.80
N PHE A 445 6.40 -42.34 3.51
CA PHE A 445 7.77 -41.89 3.26
C PHE A 445 8.82 -42.55 4.17
N GLY A 446 8.40 -43.37 5.12
CA GLY A 446 9.31 -44.16 5.97
C GLY A 446 10.04 -43.34 7.02
N PHE A 447 9.42 -42.26 7.52
CA PHE A 447 9.90 -41.48 8.66
C PHE A 447 8.89 -41.52 9.83
N SER A 448 9.28 -41.04 11.00
CA SER A 448 8.36 -40.90 12.14
C SER A 448 7.60 -39.57 12.08
N GLU A 449 6.42 -39.49 12.68
CA GLU A 449 5.64 -38.25 12.72
C GLU A 449 6.43 -37.10 13.38
N GLU A 450 7.25 -37.43 14.38
CA GLU A 450 8.15 -36.49 15.06
C GLU A 450 9.27 -35.95 14.13
N ASP A 451 9.57 -36.61 13.02
CA ASP A 451 10.56 -36.15 12.04
C ASP A 451 10.02 -35.04 11.14
N ILE A 452 8.71 -34.78 11.13
CA ILE A 452 8.12 -33.65 10.39
C ILE A 452 8.49 -32.35 11.11
N LYS A 453 9.35 -31.53 10.50
CA LYS A 453 9.82 -30.25 11.05
C LYS A 453 9.32 -29.04 10.27
N VAL A 454 9.14 -29.20 8.96
CA VAL A 454 8.65 -28.16 8.06
C VAL A 454 7.74 -28.83 7.05
N VAL A 455 6.59 -28.23 6.78
CA VAL A 455 5.75 -28.60 5.65
C VAL A 455 5.64 -27.40 4.73
N SER A 456 5.76 -27.65 3.44
CA SER A 456 5.60 -26.63 2.41
C SER A 456 4.50 -27.06 1.45
N CYS A 457 3.65 -26.14 1.01
CA CYS A 457 2.60 -26.40 0.03
C CYS A 457 2.81 -25.50 -1.19
N ARG A 458 2.49 -26.03 -2.37
CA ARG A 458 2.36 -25.25 -3.59
C ARG A 458 0.98 -25.51 -4.20
N TYR A 459 0.29 -24.44 -4.55
CA TYR A 459 -0.98 -24.47 -5.27
C TYR A 459 -0.73 -24.09 -6.72
N GLY A 460 -0.32 -25.06 -7.55
CA GLY A 460 0.33 -24.78 -8.82
C GLY A 460 -0.51 -24.05 -9.88
N GLU A 461 -1.84 -24.05 -9.77
CA GLU A 461 -2.73 -23.27 -10.64
C GLU A 461 -2.91 -21.83 -10.13
N LEU A 462 -2.81 -21.60 -8.82
CA LEU A 462 -2.83 -20.26 -8.19
C LEU A 462 -1.46 -19.59 -8.17
N GLY A 463 -0.37 -20.32 -8.41
CA GLY A 463 0.97 -19.74 -8.45
C GLY A 463 2.08 -20.76 -8.17
N ASP A 464 3.32 -20.33 -8.41
CA ASP A 464 4.51 -21.19 -8.30
C ASP A 464 5.19 -21.15 -6.93
N GLN A 465 4.75 -20.26 -6.06
CA GLN A 465 5.30 -20.02 -4.73
C GLN A 465 5.04 -21.24 -3.82
N TRP A 466 6.03 -21.52 -2.97
CA TRP A 466 5.89 -22.50 -1.91
C TRP A 466 5.59 -21.77 -0.62
N ILE A 467 4.38 -21.92 -0.11
CA ILE A 467 4.05 -21.50 1.25
C ILE A 467 4.65 -22.53 2.22
N VAL A 468 5.00 -22.10 3.42
CA VAL A 468 5.62 -22.95 4.44
C VAL A 468 4.89 -22.81 5.76
N THR A 469 4.89 -23.87 6.57
CA THR A 469 4.35 -23.83 7.95
C THR A 469 4.87 -22.60 8.68
N ALA A 470 3.96 -21.75 9.13
CA ALA A 470 4.28 -20.68 10.06
C ALA A 470 4.75 -21.37 11.35
N GLY A 471 6.05 -21.30 11.63
CA GLY A 471 6.70 -22.22 12.55
C GLY A 471 6.17 -22.13 13.98
N VAL A 472 5.56 -23.20 14.48
CA VAL A 472 5.44 -23.44 15.92
C VAL A 472 6.04 -24.80 16.23
N SER A 473 7.29 -24.80 16.72
CA SER A 473 7.70 -25.90 17.60
C SER A 473 7.00 -25.66 18.93
N THR A 474 6.44 -26.72 19.52
CA THR A 474 5.57 -26.81 20.70
C THR A 474 6.15 -26.24 22.02
N GLY A 475 6.55 -24.97 22.03
CA GLY A 475 6.94 -24.20 23.21
C GLY A 475 6.25 -22.84 23.21
N GLY A 476 5.38 -22.62 24.20
CA GLY A 476 4.58 -21.40 24.32
C GLY A 476 5.39 -20.10 24.24
N LEU A 477 4.75 -19.08 23.67
CA LEU A 477 5.13 -17.66 23.68
C LEU A 477 6.31 -17.19 22.79
N ALA A 478 6.83 -18.00 21.86
CA ALA A 478 7.89 -17.56 20.93
C ALA A 478 7.60 -17.78 19.42
N GLY A 479 6.34 -18.02 19.05
CA GLY A 479 5.95 -18.42 17.68
C GLY A 479 5.77 -17.26 16.66
N ALA A 480 5.34 -16.08 17.10
CA ALA A 480 4.95 -15.01 16.17
C ALA A 480 6.14 -14.32 15.44
N ALA A 481 7.32 -14.27 16.06
CA ALA A 481 8.47 -13.56 15.50
C ALA A 481 9.24 -14.35 14.41
N LEU A 482 9.08 -15.68 14.33
CA LEU A 482 9.81 -16.50 13.36
C LEU A 482 9.11 -16.57 11.99
N CYS A 483 7.79 -16.36 11.94
CA CYS A 483 6.99 -16.44 10.72
C CYS A 483 7.32 -15.34 9.70
N MET A 484 7.55 -14.11 10.17
CA MET A 484 7.95 -12.99 9.31
C MET A 484 9.36 -13.16 8.72
N ALA A 485 10.27 -13.86 9.43
CA ALA A 485 11.64 -14.06 8.95
C ALA A 485 11.74 -15.07 7.79
N VAL A 486 10.82 -16.04 7.70
CA VAL A 486 10.81 -17.02 6.60
C VAL A 486 10.11 -16.46 5.37
N ALA A 487 9.02 -15.71 5.53
CA ALA A 487 8.38 -14.97 4.44
C ALA A 487 9.33 -13.92 3.84
N ALA A 488 9.94 -13.06 4.65
CA ALA A 488 10.92 -12.08 4.16
C ALA A 488 12.21 -12.73 3.62
N GLY A 489 12.70 -13.79 4.28
CA GLY A 489 13.92 -14.49 3.91
C GLY A 489 13.84 -15.27 2.58
N ALA A 490 12.69 -15.88 2.29
CA ALA A 490 12.45 -16.58 1.02
C ALA A 490 12.39 -15.59 -0.15
N THR A 491 11.72 -14.45 0.03
CA THR A 491 11.64 -13.36 -0.96
C THR A 491 13.03 -12.77 -1.27
N VAL A 492 13.87 -12.56 -0.26
CA VAL A 492 15.25 -12.06 -0.42
C VAL A 492 16.18 -13.04 -1.16
N ILE A 493 16.04 -14.34 -0.95
CA ILE A 493 16.89 -15.36 -1.60
C ILE A 493 16.50 -15.54 -3.07
N TYR A 494 15.22 -15.44 -3.43
CA TYR A 494 14.77 -15.60 -4.81
C TYR A 494 15.08 -14.37 -5.67
N ARG A 495 14.91 -13.14 -5.14
CA ARG A 495 15.20 -11.88 -5.85
C ARG A 495 16.69 -11.71 -6.22
N LYS A 496 17.63 -12.38 -5.52
CA LYS A 496 19.07 -12.34 -5.87
C LYS A 496 19.44 -13.15 -7.12
N LYS A 497 18.57 -14.02 -7.66
CA LYS A 497 18.92 -14.91 -8.78
C LYS A 497 18.53 -14.44 -10.18
N VAL A 498 17.85 -13.31 -10.34
CA VAL A 498 17.52 -12.75 -11.66
C VAL A 498 18.17 -11.38 -11.83
N ARG A 499 19.47 -11.39 -12.18
CA ARG A 499 20.12 -10.30 -12.91
C ARG A 499 20.49 -10.87 -14.27
N PHE A 500 19.78 -10.46 -15.32
CA PHE A 500 20.25 -10.56 -16.70
C PHE A 500 20.94 -9.26 -17.09
#